data_AF-D2V5A9-F1
#
_entry.id   AF-D2V5A9-F1
#
_cell.length_a   1.000
_cell.length_b   1.000
_cell.length_c   1.000
_cell.angle_alpha   90.00
_cell.angle_beta   90.00
_cell.angle_gamma   90.00
#
_symmetry.space_group_name_H-M   'P 1'
#
loop_
_entity.id
_entity.type
_entity.pdbx_description
1 polymer ?
#
loop_
_entity_poly.entity_id
_entity_poly.type
_entity_poly.pdbx_seq_one_letter_code
_entity_poly.pdbx_strand_id
1 'polypeptide(L)'
;MIKLGSNSFVKSAVQAYSYHHNLVIKPDDVWLAICTQFSNYVNGKSEELRGKFVDFDGKKQLTVYGSGNLFSADYVSLSLDMTNQIAQNIKDPSVREWVMPDFTTTTENDRMVGAVVLMAAMKNYFDYKFSLCCNLPSVTLLGEVEDWVKIRERANRLLEFDTKEGYMEQWSALLFPVLDHFVESIKGNPNKEWWNRVAHISGGGSGPRYLGGWITTFCVFSEKGIWRGDCQPGAWPKIDSQDIPRGYVNVPILVDDNGTEYKTEMFAGHMISNVMEDGKTIQPRVDWALFQLNE
;
A
#
# COMPACT_ATOMS: atom_id res chain seq x y z
N MET A 1 11.77 -12.80 7.69
CA MET A 1 10.76 -12.35 8.67
C MET A 1 10.16 -11.06 8.16
N ILE A 2 8.87 -11.05 7.84
CA ILE A 2 8.20 -9.91 7.19
C ILE A 2 7.77 -8.92 8.28
N LYS A 3 8.47 -7.77 8.38
CA LYS A 3 8.10 -6.67 9.30
C LYS A 3 7.15 -5.69 8.61
N LEU A 4 5.93 -6.15 8.35
CA LEU A 4 4.81 -5.25 8.09
C LEU A 4 4.45 -4.53 9.40
N GLY A 5 3.88 -3.34 9.27
CA GLY A 5 3.47 -2.53 10.41
C GLY A 5 2.63 -1.35 9.94
N SER A 6 2.44 -0.37 10.82
CA SER A 6 1.51 0.79 10.80
C SER A 6 0.94 1.39 9.49
N ASN A 7 1.51 1.18 8.31
CA ASN A 7 1.00 1.66 7.03
C ASN A 7 1.25 0.58 5.97
N SER A 8 0.26 -0.30 5.76
CA SER A 8 0.42 -1.46 4.89
C SER A 8 0.49 -1.10 3.40
N PHE A 9 -0.19 -0.03 2.94
CA PHE A 9 -0.09 0.45 1.56
C PHE A 9 1.35 0.79 1.18
N VAL A 10 1.98 1.70 1.93
CA VAL A 10 3.35 2.15 1.70
C VAL A 10 4.35 1.01 1.89
N LYS A 11 4.19 0.20 2.96
CA LYS A 11 5.12 -0.89 3.27
C LYS A 11 5.02 -2.05 2.25
N SER A 12 3.84 -2.34 1.70
CA SER A 12 3.69 -3.32 0.62
C SER A 12 4.44 -2.90 -0.63
N ALA A 13 4.24 -1.66 -1.07
CA ALA A 13 4.89 -1.12 -2.26
C ALA A 13 6.42 -1.08 -2.11
N VAL A 14 6.92 -0.62 -0.95
CA VAL A 14 8.35 -0.61 -0.63
C VAL A 14 8.93 -2.03 -0.57
N GLN A 15 8.23 -2.98 0.06
CA GLN A 15 8.71 -4.36 0.18
C GLN A 15 8.68 -5.07 -1.17
N ALA A 16 7.63 -4.87 -1.97
CA ALA A 16 7.52 -5.45 -3.30
C ALA A 16 8.66 -5.00 -4.23
N TYR A 17 8.93 -3.69 -4.25
CA TYR A 17 10.05 -3.12 -5.00
C TYR A 17 11.42 -3.58 -4.48
N SER A 18 11.61 -3.61 -3.15
CA SER A 18 12.93 -3.90 -2.54
C SER A 18 13.31 -5.38 -2.54
N TYR A 19 12.33 -6.29 -2.63
CA TYR A 19 12.55 -7.75 -2.58
C TYR A 19 12.07 -8.49 -3.83
N HIS A 20 11.76 -7.77 -4.91
CA HIS A 20 11.27 -8.35 -6.17
C HIS A 20 10.01 -9.20 -6.00
N HIS A 21 9.03 -8.71 -5.25
CA HIS A 21 7.70 -9.32 -5.20
C HIS A 21 6.78 -8.59 -6.18
N ASN A 22 5.83 -9.32 -6.77
CA ASN A 22 4.73 -8.72 -7.52
C ASN A 22 3.88 -7.86 -6.57
N LEU A 23 3.33 -6.75 -7.08
CA LEU A 23 2.47 -5.85 -6.32
C LEU A 23 1.06 -5.85 -6.89
N VAL A 24 0.08 -6.27 -6.09
CA VAL A 24 -1.34 -6.14 -6.44
C VAL A 24 -1.91 -4.91 -5.73
N ILE A 25 -2.69 -4.09 -6.44
CA ILE A 25 -3.36 -2.90 -5.88
C ILE A 25 -4.80 -2.85 -6.39
N LYS A 26 -5.78 -2.65 -5.51
CA LYS A 26 -7.18 -2.37 -5.89
C LYS A 26 -7.53 -0.88 -5.72
N PRO A 27 -8.63 -0.40 -6.31
CA PRO A 27 -9.01 1.02 -6.23
C PRO A 27 -9.18 1.52 -4.78
N ASP A 28 -9.76 0.69 -3.90
CA ASP A 28 -9.94 1.03 -2.49
C ASP A 28 -8.62 1.33 -1.76
N ASP A 29 -7.53 0.61 -2.08
CA ASP A 29 -6.24 0.77 -1.40
C ASP A 29 -5.71 2.19 -1.65
N VAL A 30 -5.82 2.67 -2.89
CA VAL A 30 -5.41 4.03 -3.26
C VAL A 30 -6.38 5.07 -2.71
N TRP A 31 -7.69 4.86 -2.83
CA TRP A 31 -8.68 5.82 -2.33
C TRP A 31 -8.61 5.99 -0.80
N LEU A 32 -8.47 4.90 -0.04
CA LEU A 32 -8.40 4.95 1.41
C LEU A 32 -7.04 5.44 1.93
N ALA A 33 -5.95 5.27 1.17
CA ALA A 33 -4.69 5.94 1.46
C ALA A 33 -4.80 7.47 1.32
N ILE A 34 -5.53 7.97 0.31
CA ILE A 34 -5.88 9.40 0.17
C ILE A 34 -6.76 9.84 1.35
N CYS A 35 -7.84 9.10 1.67
CA CYS A 35 -8.72 9.47 2.79
C CYS A 35 -7.99 9.51 4.14
N THR A 36 -7.00 8.64 4.38
CA THR A 36 -6.18 8.65 5.60
C THR A 36 -5.33 9.93 5.68
N GLN A 37 -4.67 10.33 4.59
CA GLN A 37 -3.89 11.57 4.53
C GLN A 37 -4.78 12.82 4.65
N PHE A 38 -5.97 12.80 4.04
CA PHE A 38 -6.97 13.86 4.20
C PHE A 38 -7.48 13.95 5.65
N SER A 39 -7.74 12.82 6.32
CA SER A 39 -8.12 12.81 7.73
C SER A 39 -7.04 13.40 8.63
N ASN A 40 -5.76 13.07 8.39
CA ASN A 40 -4.63 13.68 9.10
C ASN A 40 -4.61 15.21 8.95
N TYR A 41 -4.79 15.74 7.73
CA TYR A 41 -4.89 17.17 7.48
C TYR A 41 -6.07 17.81 8.24
N VAL A 42 -7.28 17.26 8.07
CA VAL A 42 -8.49 17.79 8.72
C VAL A 42 -8.37 17.78 10.25
N ASN A 43 -7.77 16.73 10.83
CA ASN A 43 -7.52 16.64 12.27
C ASN A 43 -6.51 17.71 12.75
N GLY A 44 -5.48 18.03 11.96
CA GLY A 44 -4.53 19.11 12.28
C GLY A 44 -5.06 20.52 12.03
N LYS A 45 -6.12 20.66 11.22
CA LYS A 45 -6.71 21.95 10.78
C LYS A 45 -8.18 22.12 11.17
N SER A 46 -8.64 21.42 12.21
CA SER A 46 -10.07 21.24 12.52
C SER A 46 -10.84 22.55 12.72
N GLU A 47 -10.26 23.54 13.39
CA GLU A 47 -10.92 24.82 13.67
C GLU A 47 -10.92 25.77 12.45
N GLU A 48 -9.86 25.77 11.65
CA GLU A 48 -9.79 26.55 10.40
C GLU A 48 -10.77 26.04 9.34
N LEU A 49 -11.06 24.73 9.38
CA LEU A 49 -11.97 24.06 8.45
C LEU A 49 -13.39 23.90 8.98
N ARG A 50 -13.67 24.25 10.25
CA ARG A 50 -14.97 24.02 10.91
C ARG A 50 -16.15 24.43 10.04
N GLY A 51 -16.15 25.68 9.55
CA GLY A 51 -17.21 26.24 8.71
C GLY A 51 -17.37 25.64 7.31
N LYS A 52 -16.48 24.74 6.86
CA LYS A 52 -16.65 23.92 5.64
C LYS A 52 -17.33 22.58 5.91
N PHE A 53 -17.38 22.12 7.17
CA PHE A 53 -17.87 20.79 7.55
C PHE A 53 -19.11 20.81 8.47
N VAL A 54 -19.23 21.80 9.36
CA VAL A 54 -20.30 21.88 10.37
C VAL A 54 -20.72 23.32 10.64
N ASP A 55 -21.98 23.50 11.03
CA ASP A 55 -22.63 24.76 11.37
C ASP A 55 -22.77 24.98 12.89
N PHE A 56 -22.07 24.19 13.71
CA PHE A 56 -22.14 24.19 15.17
C PHE A 56 -20.76 24.19 15.86
N ASP A 57 -20.73 24.77 17.06
CA ASP A 57 -19.58 24.72 17.96
C ASP A 57 -19.51 23.40 18.74
N GLY A 58 -18.30 22.97 19.09
CA GLY A 58 -18.06 21.72 19.83
C GLY A 58 -18.13 20.46 18.97
N LYS A 59 -18.60 19.35 19.56
CA LYS A 59 -18.79 18.03 18.94
C LYS A 59 -20.25 17.59 19.11
N LYS A 60 -20.85 17.02 18.06
CA LYS A 60 -22.21 16.45 18.07
C LYS A 60 -22.13 14.94 17.94
N GLN A 61 -22.80 14.20 18.83
CA GLN A 61 -22.94 12.75 18.73
C GLN A 61 -23.89 12.39 17.57
N LEU A 62 -23.52 11.38 16.78
CA LEU A 62 -24.36 10.83 15.72
C LEU A 62 -24.71 9.39 16.09
N THR A 63 -26.01 9.08 16.12
CA THR A 63 -26.52 7.75 16.49
C THR A 63 -27.10 7.06 15.26
N VAL A 64 -26.69 5.82 15.03
CA VAL A 64 -27.23 4.94 13.99
C VAL A 64 -27.72 3.66 14.66
N TYR A 65 -28.95 3.24 14.34
CA TYR A 65 -29.56 2.04 14.90
C TYR A 65 -29.32 0.83 13.98
N GLY A 66 -28.93 -0.31 14.56
CA GLY A 66 -28.73 -1.58 13.87
C GLY A 66 -29.07 -2.76 14.78
N SER A 67 -29.29 -3.94 14.20
CA SER A 67 -29.70 -5.15 14.93
C SER A 67 -28.55 -6.13 15.11
N GLY A 68 -28.19 -6.45 16.35
CA GLY A 68 -27.18 -7.43 16.73
C GLY A 68 -26.59 -7.12 18.11
N ASN A 69 -25.76 -8.02 18.65
CA ASN A 69 -24.88 -7.73 19.80
C ASN A 69 -23.40 -7.94 19.40
N LEU A 70 -22.48 -7.54 20.27
CA LEU A 70 -21.03 -7.57 20.04
C LEU A 70 -20.47 -8.93 19.57
N PHE A 71 -21.17 -10.03 19.85
CA PHE A 71 -20.72 -11.41 19.61
C PHE A 71 -21.54 -12.17 18.55
N SER A 72 -22.57 -11.57 17.94
CA SER A 72 -23.60 -12.30 17.18
C SER A 72 -23.74 -11.93 15.69
N ALA A 73 -22.78 -11.24 15.08
CA ALA A 73 -22.79 -10.95 13.64
C ALA A 73 -22.01 -12.02 12.86
N ASP A 74 -22.58 -12.51 11.75
CA ASP A 74 -21.99 -13.61 10.98
C ASP A 74 -20.92 -13.12 9.99
N TYR A 75 -19.67 -13.28 10.39
CA TYR A 75 -18.49 -12.98 9.58
C TYR A 75 -17.80 -14.23 9.00
N VAL A 76 -18.31 -15.44 9.30
CA VAL A 76 -17.60 -16.70 9.04
C VAL A 76 -18.14 -17.42 7.81
N SER A 77 -19.45 -17.36 7.55
CA SER A 77 -20.07 -18.03 6.39
C SER A 77 -19.61 -17.50 5.03
N LEU A 78 -19.02 -16.30 4.97
CA LEU A 78 -18.44 -15.68 3.78
C LEU A 78 -16.98 -16.10 3.50
N SER A 79 -16.35 -16.92 4.35
CA SER A 79 -14.88 -17.09 4.39
C SER A 79 -14.34 -18.40 3.76
N LEU A 80 -15.14 -19.17 3.00
CA LEU A 80 -14.81 -20.57 2.68
C LEU A 80 -14.67 -20.98 1.19
N ASP A 81 -15.06 -20.16 0.21
CA ASP A 81 -15.12 -20.57 -1.22
C ASP A 81 -13.93 -20.07 -2.08
N MET A 82 -12.67 -20.40 -1.71
CA MET A 82 -11.48 -19.72 -2.29
C MET A 82 -10.34 -20.59 -2.88
N THR A 83 -10.54 -21.88 -3.20
CA THR A 83 -9.41 -22.85 -3.24
C THR A 83 -9.05 -23.54 -4.57
N ASN A 84 -9.35 -23.01 -5.77
CA ASN A 84 -9.03 -23.69 -7.04
C ASN A 84 -8.40 -22.80 -8.13
N GLN A 85 -7.06 -22.83 -8.23
CA GLN A 85 -6.26 -22.27 -9.34
C GLN A 85 -5.09 -23.21 -9.71
N ILE A 86 -4.28 -22.77 -10.70
CA ILE A 86 -2.91 -23.22 -11.04
C ILE A 86 -2.80 -24.34 -12.10
N ALA A 87 -2.58 -23.93 -13.35
CA ALA A 87 -1.90 -24.64 -14.44
C ALA A 87 -1.97 -23.76 -15.71
N GLN A 88 -1.04 -23.65 -16.67
CA GLN A 88 0.33 -24.12 -16.99
C GLN A 88 0.76 -23.31 -18.24
N ASN A 89 2.05 -23.11 -18.59
CA ASN A 89 2.53 -22.84 -19.98
C ASN A 89 4.05 -22.56 -20.10
N ILE A 90 4.69 -22.99 -21.22
CA ILE A 90 5.64 -22.30 -22.16
C ILE A 90 6.76 -23.19 -22.79
N LYS A 91 7.53 -22.60 -23.74
CA LYS A 91 8.62 -23.13 -24.62
C LYS A 91 9.61 -21.97 -24.93
N ASP A 92 10.84 -22.09 -25.46
CA ASP A 92 11.71 -23.25 -25.78
C ASP A 92 13.05 -23.09 -25.02
N PRO A 93 13.42 -24.05 -24.15
CA PRO A 93 14.67 -23.99 -23.35
C PRO A 93 15.92 -24.79 -23.82
N SER A 94 16.02 -25.29 -25.05
CA SER A 94 16.95 -26.40 -25.42
C SER A 94 18.45 -26.32 -25.04
N VAL A 95 19.08 -25.14 -24.93
CA VAL A 95 20.48 -25.04 -24.42
C VAL A 95 20.58 -25.26 -22.91
N ARG A 96 19.55 -24.86 -22.17
CA ARG A 96 19.42 -25.15 -20.72
C ARG A 96 19.17 -26.63 -20.51
N GLU A 97 18.37 -27.28 -21.35
CA GLU A 97 18.02 -28.71 -21.27
C GLU A 97 19.22 -29.63 -21.47
N TRP A 98 20.22 -29.21 -22.25
CA TRP A 98 21.44 -30.00 -22.44
C TRP A 98 22.36 -30.07 -21.19
N VAL A 99 22.36 -29.04 -20.34
CA VAL A 99 23.26 -28.94 -19.16
C VAL A 99 22.54 -29.15 -17.83
N MET A 100 21.26 -28.79 -17.74
CA MET A 100 20.43 -29.09 -16.58
C MET A 100 20.02 -30.56 -16.62
N PRO A 101 20.13 -31.32 -15.51
CA PRO A 101 19.60 -32.68 -15.48
C PRO A 101 18.07 -32.66 -15.65
N ASP A 102 17.54 -33.59 -16.42
CA ASP A 102 16.09 -33.80 -16.63
C ASP A 102 15.64 -35.26 -16.49
N PHE A 103 16.56 -36.17 -16.16
CA PHE A 103 16.33 -37.61 -16.04
C PHE A 103 15.14 -37.94 -15.11
N THR A 104 14.56 -39.13 -15.27
CA THR A 104 13.37 -39.58 -14.52
C THR A 104 13.54 -39.62 -12.99
N THR A 105 14.78 -39.57 -12.49
CA THR A 105 15.12 -39.52 -11.07
C THR A 105 15.50 -38.11 -10.57
N THR A 106 15.51 -37.10 -11.44
CA THR A 106 15.97 -35.74 -11.12
C THR A 106 14.98 -34.97 -10.25
N THR A 107 15.47 -34.45 -9.12
CA THR A 107 14.74 -33.60 -8.19
C THR A 107 15.00 -32.11 -8.42
N GLU A 108 14.23 -31.23 -7.75
CA GLU A 108 14.51 -29.78 -7.73
C GLU A 108 15.91 -29.44 -7.18
N ASN A 109 16.42 -30.25 -6.25
CA ASN A 109 17.77 -30.06 -5.73
C ASN A 109 18.84 -30.35 -6.80
N ASP A 110 18.66 -31.42 -7.58
CA ASP A 110 19.58 -31.78 -8.67
C ASP A 110 19.56 -30.72 -9.78
N ARG A 111 18.40 -30.09 -10.02
CA ARG A 111 18.28 -28.94 -10.94
C ARG A 111 19.04 -27.72 -10.42
N MET A 112 18.94 -27.39 -9.14
CA MET A 112 19.73 -26.32 -8.53
C MET A 112 21.23 -26.59 -8.67
N VAL A 113 21.68 -27.82 -8.41
CA VAL A 113 23.07 -28.24 -8.61
C VAL A 113 23.49 -28.11 -10.07
N GLY A 114 22.66 -28.53 -11.03
CA GLY A 114 22.91 -28.36 -12.47
C GLY A 114 23.09 -26.90 -12.90
N ALA A 115 22.29 -25.99 -12.34
CA ALA A 115 22.43 -24.55 -12.60
C ALA A 115 23.76 -24.00 -12.07
N VAL A 116 24.19 -24.43 -10.87
CA VAL A 116 25.49 -24.06 -10.30
C VAL A 116 26.65 -24.68 -11.11
N VAL A 117 26.48 -25.90 -11.64
CA VAL A 117 27.46 -26.54 -12.54
C VAL A 117 27.61 -25.76 -13.85
N LEU A 118 26.52 -25.29 -14.45
CA LEU A 118 26.55 -24.42 -15.63
C LEU A 118 27.28 -23.10 -15.35
N MET A 119 26.98 -22.44 -14.23
CA MET A 119 27.71 -21.23 -13.80
C MET A 119 29.19 -21.53 -13.55
N ALA A 120 29.53 -22.67 -12.93
CA ALA A 120 30.91 -23.06 -12.67
C ALA A 120 31.70 -23.40 -13.95
N ALA A 121 31.05 -23.95 -14.98
CA ALA A 121 31.65 -24.18 -16.30
C ALA A 121 31.95 -22.87 -17.05
N MET A 122 31.14 -21.84 -16.79
CA MET A 122 31.21 -20.54 -17.48
C MET A 122 32.02 -19.47 -16.72
N LYS A 123 32.49 -19.74 -15.49
CA LYS A 123 33.14 -18.79 -14.58
C LYS A 123 34.45 -18.15 -15.06
N ASN A 124 35.13 -18.74 -16.05
CA ASN A 124 36.32 -18.13 -16.66
C ASN A 124 35.96 -17.09 -17.74
N TYR A 125 34.67 -16.95 -18.06
CA TYR A 125 34.12 -16.05 -19.06
C TYR A 125 33.20 -14.98 -18.47
N PHE A 126 32.72 -15.16 -17.22
CA PHE A 126 31.81 -14.22 -16.55
C PHE A 126 32.10 -14.12 -15.04
N ASP A 127 32.10 -12.89 -14.53
CA ASP A 127 32.08 -12.62 -13.09
C ASP A 127 30.64 -12.67 -12.53
N TYR A 128 30.44 -13.41 -11.44
CA TYR A 128 29.13 -13.57 -10.82
C TYR A 128 28.98 -12.71 -9.55
N LYS A 129 28.24 -11.62 -9.66
CA LYS A 129 27.85 -10.76 -8.53
C LYS A 129 26.33 -10.70 -8.40
N PHE A 130 25.80 -11.32 -7.34
CA PHE A 130 24.40 -11.08 -6.95
C PHE A 130 24.26 -9.65 -6.40
N SER A 131 23.71 -8.76 -7.22
CA SER A 131 23.21 -7.46 -6.79
C SER A 131 21.68 -7.54 -6.80
N LEU A 132 21.07 -7.58 -5.62
CA LEU A 132 19.61 -7.54 -5.47
C LEU A 132 19.14 -6.10 -5.74
N CYS A 133 18.98 -5.76 -7.02
CA CYS A 133 18.65 -4.42 -7.50
C CYS A 133 17.14 -4.20 -7.48
N CYS A 134 16.62 -3.41 -6.54
CA CYS A 134 15.20 -3.15 -6.36
C CYS A 134 14.45 -2.91 -7.70
N ASN A 135 13.41 -3.70 -7.96
CA ASN A 135 12.58 -3.66 -9.17
C ASN A 135 11.26 -4.43 -8.91
N LEU A 136 10.12 -3.88 -9.34
CA LEU A 136 8.83 -4.57 -9.34
C LEU A 136 8.76 -5.56 -10.53
N PRO A 137 8.69 -6.89 -10.31
CA PRO A 137 8.62 -7.85 -11.41
C PRO A 137 7.31 -7.75 -12.21
N SER A 138 6.20 -7.50 -11.51
CA SER A 138 4.91 -7.16 -12.10
C SER A 138 4.08 -6.29 -11.16
N VAL A 139 3.13 -5.56 -11.74
CA VAL A 139 2.08 -4.84 -11.02
C VAL A 139 0.74 -5.25 -11.60
N THR A 140 -0.20 -5.62 -10.75
CA THR A 140 -1.58 -5.93 -11.13
C THR A 140 -2.51 -4.90 -10.49
N LEU A 141 -3.15 -4.09 -11.33
CA LEU A 141 -4.26 -3.25 -10.91
C LEU A 141 -5.56 -4.07 -11.00
N LEU A 142 -6.32 -4.10 -9.91
CA LEU A 142 -7.66 -4.67 -9.87
C LEU A 142 -8.72 -3.58 -10.11
N GLY A 143 -9.98 -3.98 -10.31
CA GLY A 143 -11.09 -3.07 -10.63
C GLY A 143 -11.08 -2.62 -12.08
N GLU A 144 -12.16 -1.95 -12.50
CA GLU A 144 -12.35 -1.53 -13.89
C GLU A 144 -11.77 -0.12 -14.13
N VAL A 145 -11.57 0.25 -15.40
CA VAL A 145 -11.00 1.56 -15.79
C VAL A 145 -11.81 2.72 -15.18
N GLU A 146 -13.12 2.58 -15.13
CA GLU A 146 -14.06 3.55 -14.56
C GLU A 146 -13.80 3.81 -13.07
N ASP A 147 -13.32 2.85 -12.30
CA ASP A 147 -13.05 3.02 -10.87
C ASP A 147 -11.81 3.89 -10.63
N TRP A 148 -10.78 3.70 -11.45
CA TRP A 148 -9.57 4.51 -11.43
C TRP A 148 -9.84 5.95 -11.91
N VAL A 149 -10.69 6.12 -12.93
CA VAL A 149 -11.16 7.44 -13.37
C VAL A 149 -11.97 8.14 -12.27
N LYS A 150 -12.93 7.45 -11.63
CA LYS A 150 -13.68 7.99 -10.48
C LYS A 150 -12.77 8.43 -9.33
N ILE A 151 -11.70 7.68 -9.02
CA ILE A 151 -10.72 8.09 -8.00
C ILE A 151 -10.04 9.40 -8.40
N ARG A 152 -9.57 9.51 -9.65
CA ARG A 152 -8.91 10.70 -10.16
C ARG A 152 -9.83 11.93 -10.15
N GLU A 153 -11.10 11.75 -10.51
CA GLU A 153 -12.12 12.81 -10.48
C GLU A 153 -12.46 13.24 -9.04
N ARG A 154 -12.71 12.27 -8.15
CA ARG A 154 -13.02 12.54 -6.72
C ARG A 154 -11.87 13.26 -6.02
N ALA A 155 -10.62 13.00 -6.40
CA ALA A 155 -9.45 13.68 -5.86
C ALA A 155 -9.43 15.19 -6.17
N ASN A 156 -10.11 15.67 -7.22
CA ASN A 156 -10.22 17.12 -7.48
C ASN A 156 -10.90 17.88 -6.33
N ARG A 157 -11.79 17.21 -5.57
CA ARG A 157 -12.48 17.81 -4.42
C ARG A 157 -11.55 18.16 -3.26
N LEU A 158 -10.32 17.64 -3.22
CA LEU A 158 -9.33 18.03 -2.21
C LEU A 158 -9.07 19.55 -2.20
N LEU A 159 -9.11 20.18 -3.38
CA LEU A 159 -8.94 21.63 -3.57
C LEU A 159 -10.06 22.46 -2.90
N GLU A 160 -11.26 21.91 -2.72
CA GLU A 160 -12.35 22.57 -1.99
C GLU A 160 -11.96 22.84 -0.51
N PHE A 161 -11.05 22.03 0.03
CA PHE A 161 -10.68 22.03 1.45
C PHE A 161 -9.41 22.83 1.76
N ASP A 162 -8.78 23.49 0.79
CA ASP A 162 -7.53 24.20 1.08
C ASP A 162 -7.68 25.35 2.10
N THR A 163 -6.59 25.61 2.82
CA THR A 163 -6.43 26.70 3.80
C THR A 163 -5.50 27.78 3.23
N LYS A 164 -5.17 28.80 4.03
CA LYS A 164 -4.34 29.94 3.59
C LYS A 164 -2.90 29.53 3.22
N GLU A 165 -2.45 28.37 3.67
CA GLU A 165 -1.13 27.82 3.41
C GLU A 165 -1.00 27.09 2.06
N GLY A 166 -2.11 26.83 1.35
CA GLY A 166 -2.08 26.20 0.02
C GLY A 166 -1.59 24.75 0.01
N TYR A 167 -1.76 24.01 1.11
CA TYR A 167 -1.24 22.64 1.25
C TYR A 167 -2.08 21.61 0.49
N MET A 168 -3.38 21.84 0.25
CA MET A 168 -4.17 20.94 -0.60
C MET A 168 -3.83 21.13 -2.08
N GLU A 169 -3.56 22.35 -2.54
CA GLU A 169 -3.05 22.62 -3.89
C GLU A 169 -1.67 21.97 -4.09
N GLN A 170 -0.74 22.15 -3.14
CA GLN A 170 0.58 21.51 -3.18
C GLN A 170 0.50 19.98 -3.17
N TRP A 171 -0.34 19.38 -2.32
CA TRP A 171 -0.53 17.93 -2.33
C TRP A 171 -1.17 17.44 -3.63
N SER A 172 -2.19 18.13 -4.13
CA SER A 172 -2.87 17.80 -5.38
C SER A 172 -1.92 17.83 -6.57
N ALA A 173 -1.00 18.80 -6.63
CA ALA A 173 0.05 18.88 -7.66
C ALA A 173 1.01 17.66 -7.64
N LEU A 174 1.22 17.04 -6.48
CA LEU A 174 2.01 15.80 -6.33
C LEU A 174 1.18 14.53 -6.62
N LEU A 175 -0.09 14.51 -6.17
CA LEU A 175 -0.97 13.35 -6.21
C LEU A 175 -1.61 13.13 -7.59
N PHE A 176 -2.02 14.19 -8.28
CA PHE A 176 -2.73 14.07 -9.56
C PHE A 176 -1.91 13.36 -10.64
N PRO A 177 -0.62 13.68 -10.88
CA PRO A 177 0.21 12.94 -11.84
C PRO A 177 0.36 11.45 -11.49
N VAL A 178 0.36 11.10 -10.19
CA VAL A 178 0.38 9.71 -9.74
C VAL A 178 -0.92 9.01 -10.14
N LEU A 179 -2.07 9.61 -9.85
CA LEU A 179 -3.38 9.06 -10.21
C LEU A 179 -3.58 8.97 -11.73
N ASP A 180 -3.09 9.94 -12.50
CA ASP A 180 -3.10 9.90 -13.96
C ASP A 180 -2.29 8.70 -14.51
N HIS A 181 -1.15 8.37 -13.89
CA HIS A 181 -0.38 7.16 -14.22
C HIS A 181 -1.08 5.85 -13.83
N PHE A 182 -1.88 5.81 -12.75
CA PHE A 182 -2.76 4.66 -12.45
C PHE A 182 -3.82 4.48 -13.55
N VAL A 183 -4.50 5.57 -13.95
CA VAL A 183 -5.52 5.56 -15.01
C VAL A 183 -4.96 5.10 -16.35
N GLU A 184 -3.79 5.59 -16.77
CA GLU A 184 -3.17 5.13 -18.01
C GLU A 184 -2.65 3.69 -17.93
N SER A 185 -2.22 3.23 -16.75
CA SER A 185 -1.80 1.84 -16.56
C SER A 185 -2.96 0.84 -16.72
N ILE A 186 -4.13 1.11 -16.13
CA ILE A 186 -5.29 0.22 -16.26
C ILE A 186 -5.89 0.24 -17.69
N LYS A 187 -5.78 1.36 -18.42
CA LYS A 187 -6.14 1.44 -19.85
C LYS A 187 -5.22 0.64 -20.79
N GLY A 188 -4.15 0.01 -20.27
CA GLY A 188 -3.19 -0.74 -21.06
C GLY A 188 -1.97 0.05 -21.54
N ASN A 189 -1.74 1.26 -21.03
CA ASN A 189 -0.57 2.11 -21.31
C ASN A 189 0.42 2.22 -20.12
N PRO A 190 0.86 1.12 -19.46
CA PRO A 190 1.67 1.21 -18.24
C PRO A 190 3.10 1.69 -18.50
N ASN A 191 3.49 2.79 -17.83
CA ASN A 191 4.88 3.26 -17.84
C ASN A 191 5.73 2.47 -16.82
N LYS A 192 6.45 1.45 -17.31
CA LYS A 192 7.29 0.56 -16.48
C LYS A 192 8.44 1.27 -15.75
N GLU A 193 9.00 2.34 -16.31
CA GLU A 193 10.03 3.13 -15.64
C GLU A 193 9.45 3.92 -14.47
N TRP A 194 8.25 4.50 -14.65
CA TRP A 194 7.54 5.21 -13.60
C TRP A 194 7.13 4.26 -12.45
N TRP A 195 6.61 3.07 -12.76
CA TRP A 195 6.31 2.05 -11.76
C TRP A 195 7.56 1.67 -10.95
N ASN A 196 8.72 1.55 -11.60
CA ASN A 196 9.99 1.30 -10.91
C ASN A 196 10.61 2.49 -10.18
N ARG A 197 9.90 3.63 -10.13
CA ARG A 197 10.20 4.75 -9.23
C ARG A 197 9.21 4.83 -8.06
N VAL A 198 8.47 3.75 -7.77
CA VAL A 198 7.54 3.65 -6.63
C VAL A 198 8.19 4.02 -5.31
N ALA A 199 9.38 3.48 -5.05
CA ALA A 199 10.10 3.65 -3.81
C ALA A 199 11.61 3.82 -4.10
N HIS A 200 12.30 4.55 -3.24
CA HIS A 200 13.74 4.62 -3.22
C HIS A 200 14.21 4.83 -1.78
N ILE A 201 15.00 3.89 -1.23
CA ILE A 201 15.56 4.03 0.11
C ILE A 201 16.98 4.59 -0.02
N SER A 202 17.24 5.71 0.66
CA SER A 202 18.56 6.36 0.71
C SER A 202 19.03 6.55 2.15
N GLY A 203 20.30 6.22 2.42
CA GLY A 203 20.90 6.29 3.76
C GLY A 203 21.82 5.10 4.06
N GLY A 204 22.83 5.30 4.90
CA GLY A 204 23.81 4.30 5.28
C GLY A 204 24.72 4.80 6.42
N GLY A 205 25.19 3.89 7.28
CA GLY A 205 25.87 4.23 8.54
C GLY A 205 24.89 4.52 9.68
N SER A 206 25.29 5.35 10.64
CA SER A 206 24.52 5.67 11.86
C SER A 206 23.46 6.75 11.69
N GLY A 207 23.26 7.27 10.48
CA GLY A 207 22.30 8.34 10.17
C GLY A 207 20.89 7.83 9.82
N PRO A 208 19.91 8.74 9.73
CA PRO A 208 18.55 8.42 9.30
C PRO A 208 18.49 7.80 7.90
N ARG A 209 17.41 7.05 7.63
CA ARG A 209 17.11 6.46 6.32
C ARG A 209 15.87 7.14 5.76
N TYR A 210 15.95 7.61 4.52
CA TYR A 210 14.88 8.33 3.86
C TYR A 210 14.26 7.47 2.76
N LEU A 211 12.92 7.46 2.73
CA LEU A 211 12.11 6.96 1.64
C LEU A 211 11.81 8.11 0.68
N GLY A 212 12.05 7.89 -0.61
CA GLY A 212 11.54 8.68 -1.73
C GLY A 212 10.82 7.79 -2.74
N GLY A 213 10.55 8.31 -3.94
CA GLY A 213 9.72 7.65 -4.96
C GLY A 213 8.25 8.07 -4.84
N TRP A 214 7.42 7.80 -5.85
CA TRP A 214 6.06 8.34 -5.89
C TRP A 214 5.15 7.87 -4.74
N ILE A 215 5.49 6.78 -4.05
CA ILE A 215 4.72 6.31 -2.88
C ILE A 215 4.71 7.34 -1.73
N THR A 216 5.67 8.26 -1.66
CA THR A 216 5.71 9.30 -0.60
C THR A 216 4.65 10.38 -0.76
N THR A 217 3.98 10.46 -1.92
CA THR A 217 2.80 11.31 -2.11
C THR A 217 1.63 10.91 -1.19
N PHE A 218 1.65 9.69 -0.64
CA PHE A 218 0.71 9.20 0.38
C PHE A 218 1.23 9.35 1.82
N CYS A 219 2.25 10.20 2.04
CA CYS A 219 2.93 10.41 3.34
C CYS A 219 3.19 11.90 3.65
N VAL A 220 2.52 12.83 2.97
CA VAL A 220 2.79 14.28 3.07
C VAL A 220 2.23 14.95 4.32
N PHE A 221 1.37 14.29 5.10
CA PHE A 221 0.90 14.76 6.40
C PHE A 221 1.22 13.76 7.52
N SER A 222 1.81 14.28 8.62
CA SER A 222 1.95 13.52 9.86
C SER A 222 0.59 13.23 10.52
N GLU A 223 0.54 12.36 11.53
CA GLU A 223 -0.66 12.07 12.34
C GLU A 223 -1.27 13.33 13.01
N LYS A 224 -0.52 14.43 13.09
CA LYS A 224 -0.96 15.74 13.62
C LYS A 224 -1.30 16.76 12.52
N GLY A 225 -1.41 16.33 11.26
CA GLY A 225 -1.66 17.20 10.10
C GLY A 225 -0.51 18.14 9.72
N ILE A 226 0.70 17.93 10.26
CA ILE A 226 1.87 18.74 9.90
C ILE A 226 2.37 18.33 8.51
N TRP A 227 2.53 19.32 7.62
CA TRP A 227 3.06 19.15 6.27
C TRP A 227 4.49 18.59 6.24
N ARG A 228 4.73 17.67 5.31
CA ARG A 228 5.99 16.95 5.05
C ARG A 228 6.26 16.75 3.55
N GLY A 229 5.51 17.43 2.69
CA GLY A 229 5.54 17.26 1.24
C GLY A 229 6.58 18.11 0.50
N ASP A 230 7.46 18.82 1.22
CA ASP A 230 8.45 19.72 0.60
C ASP A 230 9.44 18.97 -0.31
N CYS A 231 9.47 19.33 -1.58
CA CYS A 231 10.40 18.79 -2.57
C CYS A 231 10.70 19.81 -3.69
N GLN A 232 11.69 19.50 -4.53
CA GLN A 232 11.93 20.28 -5.75
C GLN A 232 10.78 20.05 -6.76
N PRO A 233 10.46 21.03 -7.63
CA PRO A 233 9.47 20.85 -8.70
C PRO A 233 9.81 19.62 -9.57
N GLY A 234 8.82 18.75 -9.78
CA GLY A 234 8.99 17.51 -10.54
C GLY A 234 9.71 16.36 -9.79
N ALA A 235 10.08 16.54 -8.52
CA ALA A 235 10.53 15.48 -7.63
C ALA A 235 9.41 14.99 -6.71
N TRP A 236 9.66 13.89 -5.98
CA TRP A 236 8.77 13.41 -4.91
C TRP A 236 9.35 13.75 -3.53
N PRO A 237 8.50 13.90 -2.49
CA PRO A 237 8.94 14.11 -1.11
C PRO A 237 9.91 13.05 -0.61
N LYS A 238 10.84 13.44 0.27
CA LYS A 238 11.71 12.52 1.00
C LYS A 238 11.26 12.47 2.46
N ILE A 239 10.73 11.33 2.87
CA ILE A 239 10.18 11.09 4.21
C ILE A 239 11.17 10.24 5.00
N ASP A 240 11.50 10.58 6.25
CA ASP A 240 12.29 9.67 7.08
C ASP A 240 11.49 8.38 7.31
N SER A 241 12.15 7.23 7.22
CA SER A 241 11.58 5.90 7.49
C SER A 241 10.87 5.78 8.85
N GLN A 242 11.25 6.60 9.85
CA GLN A 242 10.59 6.68 11.16
C GLN A 242 9.34 7.59 11.14
N ASP A 243 9.23 8.46 10.14
CA ASP A 243 8.19 9.48 9.99
C ASP A 243 7.06 9.11 9.02
N ILE A 244 7.09 7.88 8.48
CA ILE A 244 5.99 7.31 7.69
C ILE A 244 4.72 7.27 8.57
N PRO A 245 3.68 8.06 8.26
CA PRO A 245 2.47 8.13 9.08
C PRO A 245 1.72 6.79 9.08
N ARG A 246 0.93 6.53 10.12
CA ARG A 246 -0.05 5.43 10.11
C ARG A 246 -0.92 5.50 8.86
N GLY A 247 -1.14 4.34 8.25
CA GLY A 247 -2.06 4.14 7.13
C GLY A 247 -3.50 3.84 7.58
N TYR A 248 -3.76 3.90 8.89
CA TYR A 248 -5.06 3.73 9.52
C TYR A 248 -5.37 4.92 10.42
N VAL A 249 -6.66 5.16 10.63
CA VAL A 249 -7.21 6.14 11.57
C VAL A 249 -7.91 5.43 12.73
N ASN A 250 -8.16 6.15 13.81
CA ASN A 250 -8.94 5.71 14.96
C ASN A 250 -10.01 6.74 15.32
N VAL A 251 -11.14 6.27 15.83
CA VAL A 251 -12.24 7.10 16.34
C VAL A 251 -12.80 6.50 17.63
N PRO A 252 -12.95 7.27 18.72
CA PRO A 252 -13.62 6.81 19.91
C PRO A 252 -15.13 6.69 19.65
N ILE A 253 -15.71 5.55 19.99
CA ILE A 253 -17.15 5.25 19.83
C ILE A 253 -17.70 4.80 21.18
N LEU A 254 -18.85 5.37 21.56
CA LEU A 254 -19.66 4.86 22.65
C LEU A 254 -20.66 3.85 22.07
N VAL A 255 -20.54 2.58 22.44
CA VAL A 255 -21.43 1.51 21.98
C VAL A 255 -22.45 1.25 23.08
N ASP A 256 -23.72 1.54 22.81
CA ASP A 256 -24.83 1.15 23.67
C ASP A 256 -25.34 -0.24 23.23
N ASP A 257 -25.01 -1.28 24.01
CA ASP A 257 -25.59 -2.63 23.86
C ASP A 257 -26.77 -2.76 24.83
N ASN A 258 -27.97 -2.49 24.31
CA ASN A 258 -29.25 -2.69 25.01
C ASN A 258 -29.36 -2.00 26.38
N GLY A 259 -28.82 -0.78 26.51
CA GLY A 259 -28.78 0.02 27.74
C GLY A 259 -27.46 -0.09 28.51
N THR A 260 -26.49 -0.85 28.02
CA THR A 260 -25.14 -0.95 28.60
C THR A 260 -24.13 -0.22 27.70
N GLU A 261 -23.62 0.91 28.17
CA GLU A 261 -22.63 1.70 27.43
C GLU A 261 -21.20 1.17 27.59
N TYR A 262 -20.53 0.94 26.45
CA TYR A 262 -19.13 0.57 26.36
C TYR A 262 -18.32 1.68 25.71
N LYS A 263 -17.28 2.16 26.41
CA LYS A 263 -16.25 3.01 25.82
C LYS A 263 -15.40 2.15 24.89
N THR A 264 -15.42 2.43 23.60
CA THR A 264 -14.66 1.68 22.60
C THR A 264 -13.84 2.61 21.72
N GLU A 265 -12.85 2.06 21.04
CA GLU A 265 -12.11 2.74 20.00
C GLU A 265 -12.10 1.88 18.73
N MET A 266 -12.62 2.44 17.64
CA MET A 266 -12.64 1.79 16.33
C MET A 266 -11.45 2.26 15.50
N PHE A 267 -10.73 1.31 14.93
CA PHE A 267 -9.60 1.53 14.03
C PHE A 267 -10.00 1.09 12.62
N ALA A 268 -9.60 1.83 11.59
CA ALA A 268 -9.85 1.46 10.19
C ALA A 268 -8.74 1.95 9.26
N GLY A 269 -8.31 1.11 8.31
CA GLY A 269 -7.35 1.46 7.26
C GLY A 269 -6.27 0.41 7.00
N HIS A 270 -5.14 0.86 6.47
CA HIS A 270 -4.01 0.03 6.02
C HIS A 270 -3.16 -0.50 7.17
N MET A 271 -3.63 -1.58 7.80
CA MET A 271 -2.98 -2.21 8.97
C MET A 271 -2.09 -3.41 8.60
N ILE A 272 -2.55 -4.27 7.68
CA ILE A 272 -1.95 -5.57 7.35
C ILE A 272 -1.70 -5.64 5.84
N SER A 273 -0.79 -6.51 5.39
CA SER A 273 -0.68 -6.89 3.97
C SER A 273 -0.84 -8.39 3.83
N ASN A 274 -1.53 -8.81 2.77
CA ASN A 274 -1.55 -10.20 2.36
C ASN A 274 -0.23 -10.53 1.65
N VAL A 275 0.34 -11.68 1.97
CA VAL A 275 1.31 -12.38 1.13
C VAL A 275 0.53 -13.53 0.50
N MET A 276 0.47 -13.57 -0.83
CA MET A 276 -0.26 -14.63 -1.55
C MET A 276 0.44 -15.99 -1.38
N GLU A 277 -0.28 -17.06 -1.70
CA GLU A 277 0.21 -18.44 -1.60
C GLU A 277 1.50 -18.71 -2.41
N ASP A 278 1.77 -17.91 -3.44
CA ASP A 278 3.01 -17.97 -4.23
C ASP A 278 4.27 -17.49 -3.48
N GLY A 279 4.10 -16.90 -2.29
CA GLY A 279 5.16 -16.33 -1.45
C GLY A 279 5.88 -15.11 -2.06
N LYS A 280 5.46 -14.65 -3.24
CA LYS A 280 6.13 -13.68 -4.11
C LYS A 280 5.22 -12.55 -4.57
N THR A 281 3.95 -12.55 -4.18
CA THR A 281 3.01 -11.47 -4.45
C THR A 281 2.55 -10.86 -3.14
N ILE A 282 2.66 -9.53 -3.03
CA ILE A 282 2.17 -8.76 -1.89
C ILE A 282 0.98 -7.91 -2.34
N GLN A 283 -0.07 -7.91 -1.54
CA GLN A 283 -1.20 -6.98 -1.67
C GLN A 283 -1.38 -6.23 -0.34
N PRO A 284 -1.44 -4.89 -0.33
CA PRO A 284 -1.83 -4.16 0.86
C PRO A 284 -3.29 -4.51 1.22
N ARG A 285 -3.60 -4.56 2.50
CA ARG A 285 -4.94 -4.86 2.99
C ARG A 285 -5.43 -3.75 3.90
N VAL A 286 -6.68 -3.35 3.65
CA VAL A 286 -7.46 -2.51 4.54
C VAL A 286 -8.23 -3.42 5.49
N ASP A 287 -8.14 -3.13 6.78
CA ASP A 287 -8.85 -3.83 7.84
C ASP A 287 -9.54 -2.82 8.77
N TRP A 288 -10.37 -3.35 9.67
CA TRP A 288 -10.95 -2.61 10.77
C TRP A 288 -10.92 -3.47 12.04
N ALA A 289 -10.94 -2.81 13.20
CA ALA A 289 -11.02 -3.46 14.50
C ALA A 289 -11.75 -2.55 15.49
N LEU A 290 -12.47 -3.15 16.44
CA LEU A 290 -13.10 -2.45 17.56
C LEU A 290 -12.50 -2.97 18.86
N PHE A 291 -11.93 -2.09 19.67
CA PHE A 291 -11.41 -2.43 20.99
C PHE A 291 -12.28 -1.81 22.06
N GLN A 292 -12.73 -2.62 23.02
CA GLN A 292 -13.25 -2.10 24.28
C GLN A 292 -12.09 -1.52 25.09
N LEU A 293 -12.27 -0.30 25.60
CA LEU A 293 -11.31 0.33 26.49
C LEU A 293 -11.62 -0.14 27.93
N ASN A 294 -10.65 -0.81 28.55
CA ASN A 294 -10.69 -1.08 29.98
C ASN A 294 -10.43 0.24 30.74
N GLU A 295 -11.15 0.44 31.85
CA GLU A 295 -10.96 1.61 32.74
C GLU A 295 -9.66 1.53 33.56
#